data_AF-A0A3D2SMQ6-F1
#
_entry.id   AF-A0A3D2SMQ6-F1
#
_cell.length_a   1.000
_cell.length_b   1.000
_cell.length_c   1.000
_cell.angle_alpha   90.00
_cell.angle_beta   90.00
_cell.angle_gamma   90.00
#
_symmetry.space_group_name_H-M   'P 1'
#
loop_
_entity.id
_entity.type
_entity.pdbx_description
1 polymer ?
#
loop_
_entity_poly.entity_id
_entity_poly.type
_entity_poly.pdbx_seq_one_letter_code
_entity_poly.pdbx_strand_id
1 'polypeptide(L)' 'MSQYTAQSLEVLSGLDPVRRRPGMYTDTTRPNHLAQEVIDNAVDEALAGHANKICVTVYKDGSLS' A
#
# COMPACT_ATOMS: atom_id res chain seq x y z
N MET A 1 -22.68 -2.60 -32.36
CA MET A 1 -21.37 -1.97 -32.07
C MET A 1 -21.47 -1.31 -30.72
N SER A 2 -20.53 -1.54 -29.81
CA SER A 2 -20.44 -0.74 -28.58
C SER A 2 -20.08 0.69 -28.97
N GLN A 3 -20.94 1.66 -28.63
CA GLN A 3 -20.62 3.07 -28.80
C GLN A 3 -19.60 3.46 -27.74
N TYR A 4 -18.35 3.62 -28.14
CA TYR A 4 -17.30 4.19 -27.32
C TYR A 4 -17.42 5.72 -27.38
N THR A 5 -17.87 6.33 -26.28
CA THR A 5 -18.11 7.77 -26.16
C THR A 5 -17.30 8.35 -25.01
N ALA A 6 -17.33 9.68 -24.82
CA ALA A 6 -16.64 10.34 -23.70
C ALA A 6 -17.09 9.79 -22.32
N GLN A 7 -18.36 9.36 -22.20
CA GLN A 7 -18.90 8.73 -20.99
C GLN A 7 -18.30 7.34 -20.70
N SER A 8 -17.58 6.74 -21.67
CA SER A 8 -16.85 5.49 -21.47
C SER A 8 -15.53 5.68 -20.72
N LEU A 9 -15.10 6.93 -20.49
CA LEU A 9 -13.88 7.27 -19.75
C LEU A 9 -14.19 7.44 -18.27
N GLU A 10 -13.58 6.60 -17.44
CA GLU A 10 -13.64 6.69 -15.97
C GLU A 10 -12.35 7.33 -15.45
N VAL A 11 -12.47 8.36 -14.63
CA VAL A 11 -11.35 8.95 -13.88
C VAL A 11 -11.45 8.48 -12.44
N LEU A 12 -10.51 7.61 -12.04
CA LEU A 12 -10.40 7.14 -10.67
C LEU A 12 -9.67 8.19 -9.82
N SER A 13 -10.21 8.54 -8.66
CA SER A 13 -9.67 9.59 -7.78
C SER A 13 -9.32 9.05 -6.40
N GLY A 14 -8.48 9.78 -5.66
CA GLY A 14 -8.02 9.35 -4.34
C GLY A 14 -7.31 7.99 -4.37
N LEU A 15 -7.80 7.03 -3.59
CA LEU A 15 -7.24 5.68 -3.50
C LEU A 15 -7.91 4.67 -4.42
N ASP A 16 -8.89 5.09 -5.22
CA ASP A 16 -9.61 4.20 -6.13
C ASP A 16 -8.70 3.57 -7.21
N PRO A 17 -7.67 4.25 -7.75
CA PRO A 17 -6.69 3.61 -8.63
C PRO A 17 -5.95 2.45 -7.96
N VAL A 18 -5.58 2.61 -6.70
CA VAL A 18 -4.84 1.60 -5.91
C VAL A 18 -5.73 0.39 -5.66
N ARG A 19 -6.98 0.62 -5.26
CA ARG A 19 -7.98 -0.45 -5.05
C ARG A 19 -8.33 -1.19 -6.33
N ARG A 20 -8.44 -0.46 -7.46
CA ARG A 20 -8.78 -1.06 -8.76
C ARG A 20 -7.60 -1.84 -9.35
N ARG A 21 -6.37 -1.38 -9.16
CA ARG A 21 -5.16 -1.98 -9.73
C ARG A 21 -4.07 -2.21 -8.68
N PRO A 22 -4.32 -3.06 -7.67
CA PRO A 22 -3.40 -3.21 -6.54
C PRO A 22 -2.02 -3.75 -6.96
N GLY A 23 -1.94 -4.59 -8.00
CA GLY A 23 -0.67 -5.13 -8.50
C GLY A 23 0.29 -4.09 -9.10
N MET A 24 -0.17 -2.85 -9.32
CA MET A 24 0.71 -1.74 -9.68
C MET A 24 1.41 -1.11 -8.48
N TYR A 25 0.87 -1.31 -7.26
CA TYR A 25 1.28 -0.59 -6.04
C TYR A 25 1.80 -1.52 -4.94
N THR A 26 1.52 -2.82 -5.00
CA THR A 26 1.97 -3.77 -3.98
C THR A 26 2.09 -5.18 -4.52
N ASP A 27 2.84 -6.03 -3.82
CA ASP A 27 2.81 -7.48 -4.06
C ASP A 27 1.43 -8.03 -3.66
N THR A 28 0.73 -8.60 -4.65
CA THR A 28 -0.62 -9.15 -4.46
C THR A 28 -0.63 -10.63 -4.08
N THR A 29 0.55 -11.27 -4.01
CA THR A 29 0.67 -12.67 -3.58
C THR A 29 0.59 -12.82 -2.07
N ARG A 30 1.01 -11.80 -1.30
CA ARG A 30 1.03 -11.78 0.17
C ARG A 30 1.21 -10.34 0.70
N PRO A 31 0.72 -10.03 1.92
CA PRO A 31 0.68 -8.66 2.42
C PRO A 31 2.04 -8.11 2.91
N ASN A 32 3.13 -8.87 2.76
CA ASN A 32 4.43 -8.52 3.34
C ASN A 32 4.95 -7.18 2.81
N HIS A 33 4.68 -6.86 1.54
CA HIS A 33 5.07 -5.57 0.96
C HIS A 33 4.41 -4.39 1.66
N LEU A 34 3.13 -4.51 2.06
CA LEU A 34 2.46 -3.45 2.83
C LEU A 34 3.09 -3.24 4.21
N ALA A 35 3.56 -4.31 4.84
CA ALA A 35 4.30 -4.19 6.11
C ALA A 35 5.68 -3.56 5.91
N GLN A 36 6.37 -3.90 4.83
CA GLN A 36 7.67 -3.31 4.48
C GLN A 36 7.56 -1.80 4.31
N GLU A 37 6.56 -1.30 3.59
CA GLU A 37 6.34 0.15 3.41
C GLU A 37 6.26 0.90 4.75
N VAL A 38 5.57 0.34 5.76
CA VAL A 38 5.45 0.99 7.08
C VAL A 38 6.76 0.90 7.86
N ILE A 39 7.46 -0.23 7.77
CA ILE A 39 8.76 -0.44 8.42
C ILE A 39 9.81 0.49 7.81
N ASP A 40 9.83 0.66 6.49
CA ASP A 40 10.78 1.51 5.77
C ASP A 40 10.60 2.97 6.15
N ASN A 41 9.36 3.46 6.25
CA ASN A 41 9.08 4.80 6.79
C ASN A 41 9.58 4.97 8.24
N ALA A 42 9.47 3.94 9.08
CA ALA A 42 10.02 3.97 10.44
C ALA A 42 11.56 3.93 10.46
N VAL A 43 12.19 3.26 9.49
CA VAL A 43 13.63 3.28 9.29
C VAL A 43 14.11 4.65 8.83
N ASP A 44 13.36 5.36 7.99
CA ASP A 44 13.70 6.73 7.58
C ASP A 44 13.80 7.68 8.78
N GLU A 45 12.87 7.58 9.74
CA GLU A 45 12.93 8.32 11.01
C GLU A 45 14.14 7.92 11.86
N ALA A 46 14.53 6.64 11.85
CA ALA A 46 15.73 6.18 12.54
C ALA A 46 17.01 6.71 11.87
N LEU A 47 17.06 6.74 10.54
CA LEU A 47 18.16 7.31 9.77
C LEU A 47 18.28 8.82 9.98
N ALA A 48 17.16 9.52 10.16
CA ALA A 48 17.11 10.94 10.53
C ALA A 48 17.51 11.19 12.00
N GLY A 49 17.68 10.15 12.82
CA GLY A 49 18.04 10.24 14.23
C GLY A 49 16.87 10.57 15.16
N HIS A 50 15.63 10.48 14.68
CA HIS A 50 14.42 10.73 15.45
C HIS A 50 13.85 9.46 16.11
N ALA A 51 14.19 8.28 15.59
CA ALA A 51 13.85 6.99 16.18
C ALA A 51 15.11 6.16 16.51
N ASN A 52 15.03 5.33 17.55
CA ASN A 52 16.13 4.43 17.95
C ASN A 52 15.69 2.96 18.15
N LYS A 53 14.39 2.69 18.02
CA LYS A 53 13.81 1.35 18.19
C LYS A 53 12.57 1.23 17.31
N ILE A 54 12.48 0.14 16.55
CA ILE A 54 11.31 -0.25 15.77
C ILE A 54 10.81 -1.57 16.35
N CYS A 55 9.52 -1.64 16.69
CA CYS A 55 8.88 -2.85 17.19
C CYS A 55 7.86 -3.32 16.16
N VAL A 56 7.93 -4.60 15.78
CA VAL A 56 6.96 -5.22 14.87
C VAL A 56 6.34 -6.43 15.56
N THR A 57 5.01 -6.50 15.57
CA THR A 57 4.25 -7.60 16.15
C THR A 57 3.31 -8.18 15.11
N VAL A 58 3.40 -9.50 14.87
CA VAL A 58 2.44 -10.24 14.06
C VAL A 58 1.45 -10.94 14.98
N TYR A 59 0.17 -10.62 14.81
CA TYR A 59 -0.91 -11.18 15.61
C TYR A 59 -1.42 -12.50 15.03
N LYS A 60 -2.06 -13.31 15.86
CA LYS A 60 -2.60 -14.63 15.47
C LYS A 60 -3.73 -14.55 14.44
N ASP A 61 -4.40 -13.40 14.33
CA ASP A 61 -5.44 -13.14 13.33
C ASP A 61 -4.87 -12.71 11.96
N GLY A 62 -3.55 -12.61 11.84
CA GLY A 62 -2.86 -12.21 10.62
C GLY A 62 -2.68 -10.69 10.48
N SER A 63 -3.11 -9.88 11.45
CA SER A 63 -2.80 -8.44 11.49
C SER A 63 -1.37 -8.18 11.98
N LEU A 64 -0.91 -6.94 11.80
CA LEU A 64 0.44 -6.48 12.16
C LEU A 64 0.38 -5.07 12.78
N SER A 65 1.24 -4.82 13.78
CA SER A 65 1.48 -3.48 14.37
C SER A 65 2.97 -3.19 14.51
#